data_AF-A0A352KKU7-F1
#
_entry.id   AF-A0A352KKU7-F1
#
_cell.length_a   1.000
_cell.length_b   1.000
_cell.length_c   1.000
_cell.angle_alpha   90.00
_cell.angle_beta   90.00
_cell.angle_gamma   90.00
#
_symmetry.space_group_name_H-M   'P 1'
#
loop_
_entity.id
_entity.type
_entity.pdbx_description
1 polymer ?
#
loop_
_entity_poly.entity_id
_entity_poly.type
_entity_poly.pdbx_seq_one_letter_code
_entity_poly.pdbx_strand_id
1 'polypeptide(L)'
;ALLVVALLWYGIIWFFSDEPDQFNVVNRALENAGAMDASDLVRGYVTTNTLLEVSETLLNKRGGYISNDILPPFIFMDNMPSWEFGVLVQIRDLAKAFRNDFARSQSQSTENPSLSEAEPKFNFDNDSWILPSSEGEYQKGIEYLIKYQKALSTNDPNAQFFARADNLAAWLSIVQKRLGSISQGLSASVGQVRINTDLAGDAEATSSAGAPGLVEDKTSWMEIDNRFYEARGHAWALIHFLRAVEADFSDV
;
A
#
# COMPACT_ATOMS: atom_id res chain seq x y z
N ALA A 1 36.92 16.90 -10.85
CA ALA A 1 35.97 16.03 -11.58
C ALA A 1 35.16 15.16 -10.63
N LEU A 2 35.76 14.21 -9.90
CA LEU A 2 35.03 13.29 -9.00
C LEU A 2 34.22 13.99 -7.91
N LEU A 3 34.78 15.01 -7.24
CA LEU A 3 34.06 15.77 -6.21
C LEU A 3 32.84 16.52 -6.78
N VAL A 4 32.92 16.99 -8.03
CA VAL A 4 31.80 17.64 -8.72
C VAL A 4 30.71 16.61 -9.04
N VAL A 5 31.09 15.43 -9.52
CA VAL A 5 30.13 14.33 -9.78
C VAL A 5 29.45 13.88 -8.48
N ALA A 6 30.20 13.75 -7.39
CA ALA A 6 29.66 13.37 -6.09
C ALA A 6 28.67 14.42 -5.54
N LEU A 7 28.98 15.72 -5.67
CA LEU A 7 28.05 16.78 -5.27
C LEU A 7 26.79 16.80 -6.13
N LEU A 8 26.91 16.53 -7.44
CA LEU A 8 25.76 16.40 -8.34
C LEU A 8 24.89 15.21 -7.95
N TRP A 9 25.48 14.04 -7.70
CA TRP A 9 24.74 12.86 -7.26
C TRP A 9 24.06 13.08 -5.92
N TYR A 10 24.75 13.68 -4.95
CA TYR A 10 24.15 14.04 -3.67
C TYR A 10 22.93 14.97 -3.84
N GLY A 11 23.05 15.99 -4.70
CA GLY A 11 21.95 16.88 -5.03
C GLY A 11 20.76 16.14 -5.67
N ILE A 12 21.02 15.19 -6.58
CA ILE A 12 20.00 14.36 -7.23
C ILE A 12 19.30 13.45 -6.21
N ILE A 13 20.07 12.74 -5.37
CA ILE A 13 19.52 11.85 -4.33
C ILE A 13 18.64 12.64 -3.38
N TRP A 14 19.13 13.77 -2.86
CA TRP A 14 18.36 14.61 -1.96
C TRP A 14 17.07 15.13 -2.62
N PHE A 15 17.16 15.53 -3.89
CA PHE A 15 16.03 16.02 -4.68
C PHE A 15 14.96 14.95 -4.89
N PHE A 16 15.33 13.68 -5.08
CA PHE A 16 14.41 12.57 -5.33
C PHE A 16 14.01 11.76 -4.07
N SER A 17 14.55 12.11 -2.90
CA SER A 17 14.22 11.46 -1.62
C SER A 17 13.05 12.13 -0.87
N ASP A 18 12.30 12.99 -1.55
CA ASP A 18 11.20 13.75 -0.96
C ASP A 18 9.90 12.93 -1.06
N GLU A 19 9.27 12.67 0.10
CA GLU A 19 8.02 11.92 0.17
C GLU A 19 6.84 12.80 -0.27
N PRO A 20 5.86 12.27 -1.02
CA PRO A 20 4.68 13.03 -1.42
C PRO A 20 3.87 13.56 -0.23
N ASP A 21 3.27 14.73 -0.40
CA ASP A 21 2.33 15.29 0.58
C ASP A 21 1.05 14.45 0.72
N GLN A 22 0.38 14.59 1.87
CA GLN A 22 -0.96 14.02 2.03
C GLN A 22 -2.00 14.83 1.26
N PHE A 23 -3.05 14.16 0.80
CA PHE A 23 -4.20 14.79 0.16
C PHE A 23 -5.51 14.50 0.90
N ASN A 24 -6.49 15.38 0.69
CA ASN A 24 -7.85 15.13 1.17
C ASN A 24 -8.55 14.17 0.22
N VAL A 25 -8.85 12.97 0.70
CA VAL A 25 -9.41 11.87 -0.08
C VAL A 25 -10.80 12.18 -0.66
N VAL A 26 -11.64 12.90 0.09
CA VAL A 26 -13.00 13.28 -0.36
C VAL A 26 -12.91 14.36 -1.43
N ASN A 27 -12.09 15.38 -1.23
CA ASN A 27 -11.92 16.44 -2.22
C ASN A 27 -11.36 15.91 -3.55
N ARG A 28 -10.38 14.99 -3.51
CA ARG A 28 -9.87 14.33 -4.71
C ARG A 28 -10.93 13.49 -5.41
N ALA A 29 -11.74 12.76 -4.64
CA ALA A 29 -12.84 11.98 -5.20
C ALA A 29 -13.89 12.88 -5.87
N LEU A 30 -14.25 14.02 -5.27
CA LEU A 30 -15.17 15.00 -5.86
C LEU A 30 -14.60 15.61 -7.15
N GLU A 31 -13.33 16.01 -7.13
CA GLU A 31 -12.63 16.56 -8.29
C GLU A 31 -12.64 15.57 -9.45
N ASN A 32 -12.27 14.30 -9.21
CA ASN A 32 -12.23 13.25 -10.24
C ASN A 32 -13.63 12.86 -10.75
N ALA A 33 -14.65 12.90 -9.89
CA ALA A 33 -16.02 12.63 -10.28
C ALA A 33 -16.68 13.81 -11.02
N GLY A 34 -16.12 15.02 -10.93
CA GLY A 34 -16.79 16.24 -11.34
C GLY A 34 -18.04 16.55 -10.50
N ALA A 35 -18.06 16.09 -9.25
CA ALA A 35 -19.18 16.24 -8.32
C ALA A 35 -19.00 17.47 -7.40
N MET A 36 -20.10 18.05 -6.95
CA MET A 36 -20.07 19.20 -6.04
C MET A 36 -20.17 18.77 -4.58
N ASP A 37 -20.93 17.72 -4.29
CA ASP A 37 -21.19 17.24 -2.94
C ASP A 37 -20.91 15.74 -2.79
N ALA A 38 -20.49 15.32 -1.60
CA ALA A 38 -20.17 13.92 -1.32
C ALA A 38 -21.38 12.97 -1.49
N SER A 39 -22.61 13.49 -1.37
CA SER A 39 -23.85 12.74 -1.62
C SER A 39 -24.04 12.31 -3.07
N ASP A 40 -23.33 12.95 -4.01
CA ASP A 40 -23.40 12.62 -5.44
C ASP A 40 -22.49 11.44 -5.80
N LEU A 41 -21.59 11.04 -4.88
CA LEU A 41 -20.68 9.93 -5.08
C LEU A 41 -21.39 8.61 -4.76
N VAL A 42 -21.22 7.63 -5.65
CA VAL A 42 -21.65 6.26 -5.37
C VAL A 42 -20.80 5.68 -4.24
N ARG A 43 -21.42 4.81 -3.42
CA ARG A 43 -20.74 4.13 -2.33
C ARG A 43 -19.54 3.33 -2.85
N GLY A 44 -18.40 3.47 -2.18
CA GLY A 44 -17.14 2.84 -2.56
C GLY A 44 -16.28 3.69 -3.51
N TYR A 45 -16.82 4.81 -4.02
CA TYR A 45 -16.09 5.65 -4.97
C TYR A 45 -14.88 6.31 -4.30
N VAL A 46 -15.01 6.81 -3.06
CA VAL A 46 -13.92 7.51 -2.36
C VAL A 46 -12.75 6.57 -2.10
N THR A 47 -13.02 5.36 -1.64
CA THR A 47 -12.03 4.31 -1.38
C THR A 47 -11.37 3.84 -2.66
N THR A 48 -12.17 3.63 -3.72
CA THR A 48 -11.64 3.26 -5.05
C THR A 48 -10.74 4.35 -5.61
N ASN A 49 -11.19 5.62 -5.55
CA ASN A 49 -10.41 6.77 -6.00
C ASN A 49 -9.13 6.91 -5.20
N THR A 50 -9.17 6.69 -3.89
CA THR A 50 -7.98 6.80 -3.05
C THR A 50 -6.97 5.71 -3.36
N LEU A 51 -7.40 4.48 -3.61
CA LEU A 51 -6.51 3.40 -4.09
C LEU A 51 -5.87 3.77 -5.42
N LEU A 52 -6.64 4.36 -6.35
CA LEU A 52 -6.14 4.85 -7.63
C LEU A 52 -5.08 5.95 -7.44
N GLU A 53 -5.42 7.02 -6.71
CA GLU A 53 -4.54 8.16 -6.44
C GLU A 53 -3.24 7.78 -5.72
N VAL A 54 -3.32 6.88 -4.73
CA VAL A 54 -2.13 6.38 -4.03
C VAL A 54 -1.25 5.56 -4.98
N SER A 55 -1.85 4.75 -5.86
CA SER A 55 -1.11 3.96 -6.84
C SER A 55 -0.46 4.84 -7.92
N GLU A 56 -1.19 5.85 -8.42
CA GLU A 56 -0.66 6.82 -9.37
C GLU A 56 0.42 7.68 -8.74
N THR A 57 0.26 8.10 -7.48
CA THR A 57 1.28 8.85 -6.75
C THR A 57 2.54 8.01 -6.54
N LEU A 58 2.42 6.72 -6.25
CA LEU A 58 3.57 5.81 -6.13
C LEU A 58 4.40 5.77 -7.42
N LEU A 59 3.75 5.71 -8.59
CA LEU A 59 4.44 5.68 -9.89
C LEU A 59 4.94 7.04 -10.35
N ASN A 60 4.15 8.09 -10.13
CA ASN A 60 4.37 9.41 -10.71
C ASN A 60 4.96 10.42 -9.72
N LYS A 61 5.31 10.00 -8.51
CA LYS A 61 6.05 10.85 -7.57
C LYS A 61 7.33 11.37 -8.22
N ARG A 62 7.91 12.38 -7.60
CA ARG A 62 9.17 12.99 -8.06
C ARG A 62 10.25 11.91 -8.23
N GLY A 63 10.71 11.74 -9.47
CA GLY A 63 11.72 10.73 -9.82
C GLY A 63 11.14 9.42 -10.37
N GLY A 64 9.82 9.28 -10.42
CA GLY A 64 9.17 8.03 -10.83
C GLY A 64 9.20 6.97 -9.73
N TYR A 65 8.97 5.73 -10.11
CA TYR A 65 9.16 4.54 -9.27
C TYR A 65 10.62 4.10 -9.35
N ILE A 66 11.36 4.23 -8.25
CA ILE A 66 12.84 4.14 -8.25
C ILE A 66 13.31 2.73 -7.86
N SER A 67 12.48 1.92 -7.19
CA SER A 67 12.86 0.59 -6.69
C SER A 67 13.37 -0.37 -7.76
N ASN A 68 12.99 -0.19 -9.03
CA ASN A 68 13.46 -1.01 -10.14
C ASN A 68 14.48 -0.28 -11.06
N ASP A 69 14.98 0.88 -10.65
CA ASP A 69 15.99 1.62 -11.41
C ASP A 69 17.41 1.09 -11.15
N ILE A 70 18.11 0.72 -12.22
CA ILE A 70 19.48 0.17 -12.15
C ILE A 70 20.59 1.18 -12.49
N LEU A 71 20.24 2.43 -12.78
CA LEU A 71 21.18 3.46 -13.21
C LEU A 71 21.63 4.36 -12.04
N PRO A 72 22.91 4.74 -11.94
CA PRO A 72 23.35 5.76 -10.99
C PRO A 72 22.66 7.12 -11.22
N PRO A 73 22.33 7.87 -10.15
CA PRO A 73 22.66 7.61 -8.75
C PRO A 73 21.64 6.76 -7.98
N PHE A 74 20.56 6.28 -8.61
CA PHE A 74 19.43 5.62 -7.96
C PHE A 74 19.80 4.30 -7.27
N ILE A 75 20.76 3.55 -7.81
CA ILE A 75 21.28 2.31 -7.18
C ILE A 75 21.92 2.51 -5.79
N PHE A 76 22.22 3.77 -5.42
CA PHE A 76 22.78 4.11 -4.11
C PHE A 76 21.71 4.61 -3.14
N MET A 77 20.43 4.62 -3.55
CA MET A 77 19.30 5.01 -2.73
C MET A 77 18.63 3.77 -2.16
N ASP A 78 18.31 3.81 -0.88
CA ASP A 78 17.68 2.71 -0.13
C ASP A 78 16.43 3.17 0.64
N ASN A 79 16.47 4.40 1.15
CA ASN A 79 15.36 5.01 1.88
C ASN A 79 14.09 5.19 1.04
N MET A 80 14.18 5.80 -0.16
CA MET A 80 13.00 5.99 -1.02
C MET A 80 12.46 4.65 -1.56
N PRO A 81 13.28 3.70 -2.03
CA PRO A 81 12.79 2.34 -2.34
C PRO A 81 12.11 1.64 -1.16
N SER A 82 12.62 1.80 0.07
CA SER A 82 11.98 1.24 1.26
C SER A 82 10.61 1.88 1.51
N TRP A 83 10.49 3.21 1.35
CA TRP A 83 9.21 3.91 1.42
C TRP A 83 8.22 3.43 0.34
N GLU A 84 8.68 3.29 -0.91
CA GLU A 84 7.88 2.78 -2.02
C GLU A 84 7.32 1.39 -1.72
N PHE A 85 8.14 0.51 -1.14
CA PHE A 85 7.72 -0.81 -0.74
C PHE A 85 6.61 -0.78 0.33
N GLY A 86 6.75 0.10 1.33
CA GLY A 86 5.72 0.29 2.35
C GLY A 86 4.37 0.71 1.76
N VAL A 87 4.38 1.63 0.80
CA VAL A 87 3.18 2.07 0.06
C VAL A 87 2.61 0.93 -0.78
N LEU A 88 3.45 0.24 -1.55
CA LEU A 88 3.08 -0.86 -2.43
C LEU A 88 2.40 -2.01 -1.68
N VAL A 89 2.90 -2.36 -0.49
CA VAL A 89 2.27 -3.39 0.35
C VAL A 89 0.85 -2.99 0.76
N GLN A 90 0.62 -1.72 1.12
CA GLN A 90 -0.73 -1.24 1.45
C GLN A 90 -1.66 -1.26 0.22
N ILE A 91 -1.14 -0.90 -0.97
CA ILE A 91 -1.87 -1.03 -2.24
C ILE A 91 -2.28 -2.48 -2.49
N ARG A 92 -1.34 -3.43 -2.34
CA ARG A 92 -1.60 -4.88 -2.52
C ARG A 92 -2.68 -5.38 -1.56
N ASP A 93 -2.57 -5.03 -0.29
CA ASP A 93 -3.53 -5.45 0.73
C ASP A 93 -4.93 -4.90 0.46
N LEU A 94 -5.06 -3.62 0.11
CA LEU A 94 -6.34 -3.01 -0.19
C LEU A 94 -6.92 -3.54 -1.53
N ALA A 95 -6.11 -3.67 -2.59
CA ALA A 95 -6.56 -4.25 -3.85
C ALA A 95 -7.09 -5.68 -3.68
N LYS A 96 -6.46 -6.47 -2.81
CA LYS A 96 -6.92 -7.80 -2.43
C LYS A 96 -8.24 -7.77 -1.65
N ALA A 97 -8.40 -6.83 -0.71
CA ALA A 97 -9.68 -6.64 -0.01
C ALA A 97 -10.79 -6.20 -0.98
N PHE A 98 -10.48 -5.37 -1.98
CA PHE A 98 -11.43 -5.04 -3.05
C PHE A 98 -11.90 -6.28 -3.80
N ARG A 99 -10.96 -7.10 -4.27
CA ARG A 99 -11.25 -8.30 -5.04
C ARG A 99 -12.05 -9.34 -4.25
N ASN A 100 -11.69 -9.56 -2.98
CA ASN A 100 -12.24 -10.66 -2.18
C ASN A 100 -13.49 -10.28 -1.41
N ASP A 101 -13.55 -9.04 -0.88
CA ASP A 101 -14.52 -8.64 0.13
C ASP A 101 -15.37 -7.46 -0.34
N PHE A 102 -14.76 -6.32 -0.69
CA PHE A 102 -15.52 -5.08 -0.92
C PHE A 102 -16.36 -5.10 -2.19
N ALA A 103 -15.89 -5.73 -3.27
CA ALA A 103 -16.63 -5.76 -4.54
C ALA A 103 -17.48 -7.04 -4.72
N ARG A 104 -17.58 -7.88 -3.69
CA ARG A 104 -18.23 -9.19 -3.77
C ARG A 104 -19.37 -9.33 -2.77
N SER A 105 -20.50 -9.86 -3.25
CA SER A 105 -21.64 -10.20 -2.40
C SER A 105 -21.41 -11.55 -1.72
N GLN A 106 -21.86 -11.72 -0.47
CA GLN A 106 -21.79 -12.98 0.27
C GLN A 106 -22.37 -14.18 -0.48
N SER A 107 -23.41 -13.97 -1.31
CA SER A 107 -24.09 -15.04 -2.04
C SER A 107 -23.53 -15.30 -3.44
N GLN A 108 -22.65 -14.43 -3.95
CA GLN A 108 -22.10 -14.52 -5.29
C GLN A 108 -20.62 -14.87 -5.26
N SER A 109 -20.27 -15.94 -5.96
CA SER A 109 -18.87 -16.39 -6.07
C SER A 109 -18.08 -15.70 -7.19
N THR A 110 -18.74 -14.88 -8.00
CA THR A 110 -18.13 -14.25 -9.18
C THR A 110 -17.34 -13.02 -8.76
N GLU A 111 -16.06 -12.99 -9.12
CA GLU A 111 -15.19 -11.84 -8.92
C GLU A 111 -15.43 -10.77 -10.01
N ASN A 112 -15.26 -9.50 -9.66
CA ASN A 112 -15.28 -8.44 -10.67
C ASN A 112 -14.08 -8.63 -11.63
N PRO A 113 -14.30 -8.71 -12.96
CA PRO A 113 -13.22 -9.00 -13.91
C PRO A 113 -12.07 -7.98 -13.86
N SER A 114 -12.37 -6.70 -13.65
CA SER A 114 -11.33 -5.66 -13.58
C SER A 114 -10.48 -5.81 -12.32
N LEU A 115 -11.09 -6.08 -11.17
CA LEU A 115 -10.35 -6.29 -9.92
C LEU A 115 -9.57 -7.61 -9.89
N SER A 116 -10.09 -8.66 -10.53
CA SER A 116 -9.37 -9.93 -10.72
C SER A 116 -8.10 -9.76 -11.56
N GLU A 117 -8.10 -8.82 -12.52
CA GLU A 117 -6.91 -8.50 -13.31
C GLU A 117 -6.00 -7.47 -12.62
N ALA A 118 -6.56 -6.54 -11.83
CA ALA A 118 -5.79 -5.50 -11.15
C ALA A 118 -4.91 -6.05 -10.01
N GLU A 119 -5.45 -6.92 -9.16
CA GLU A 119 -4.74 -7.39 -7.95
C GLU A 119 -3.43 -8.14 -8.27
N PRO A 120 -3.38 -9.07 -9.24
CA PRO A 120 -2.12 -9.72 -9.63
C PRO A 120 -1.07 -8.73 -10.15
N LYS A 121 -1.48 -7.63 -10.78
CA LYS A 121 -0.57 -6.61 -11.30
C LYS A 121 0.16 -5.87 -10.18
N PHE A 122 -0.56 -5.49 -9.13
CA PHE A 122 0.08 -4.90 -7.95
C PHE A 122 0.96 -5.90 -7.18
N ASN A 123 0.67 -7.20 -7.26
CA ASN A 123 1.48 -8.25 -6.62
C ASN A 123 2.70 -8.69 -7.46
N PHE A 124 2.93 -8.08 -8.62
CA PHE A 124 4.16 -8.31 -9.37
C PHE A 124 5.40 -7.80 -8.61
N ASP A 125 6.56 -8.38 -8.90
CA ASP A 125 7.85 -8.08 -8.25
C ASP A 125 8.14 -6.57 -8.21
N ASN A 126 8.78 -6.10 -7.14
CA ASN A 126 8.97 -4.67 -6.86
C ASN A 126 10.22 -4.06 -7.50
N ASP A 127 11.12 -4.89 -8.04
CA ASP A 127 12.48 -4.53 -8.49
C ASP A 127 12.77 -5.00 -9.92
N SER A 128 11.76 -5.46 -10.65
CA SER A 128 11.94 -5.90 -12.04
C SER A 128 12.16 -4.70 -12.97
N TRP A 129 13.40 -4.54 -13.43
CA TRP A 129 13.79 -3.47 -14.34
C TRP A 129 13.35 -3.71 -15.80
N ILE A 130 13.41 -4.96 -16.30
CA ILE A 130 13.17 -5.28 -17.72
C ILE A 130 12.03 -6.29 -17.91
N LEU A 131 11.33 -6.14 -19.04
CA LEU A 131 10.09 -6.78 -19.48
C LEU A 131 9.71 -8.14 -18.81
N PRO A 132 8.58 -8.19 -18.06
CA PRO A 132 7.76 -7.03 -17.65
C PRO A 132 8.47 -6.20 -16.57
N SER A 133 8.44 -4.87 -16.71
CA SER A 133 8.91 -3.97 -15.66
C SER A 133 7.86 -3.80 -14.56
N SER A 134 8.30 -3.58 -13.33
CA SER A 134 7.41 -3.34 -12.18
C SER A 134 6.46 -2.18 -12.43
N GLU A 135 6.98 -1.02 -12.85
CA GLU A 135 6.19 0.15 -13.23
C GLU A 135 5.13 -0.18 -14.29
N GLY A 136 5.50 -0.95 -15.33
CA GLY A 136 4.60 -1.31 -16.42
C GLY A 136 3.47 -2.24 -15.99
N GLU A 137 3.73 -3.15 -15.05
CA GLU A 137 2.67 -3.98 -14.47
C GLU A 137 1.77 -3.16 -13.54
N TYR A 138 2.33 -2.31 -12.68
CA TYR A 138 1.55 -1.44 -11.78
C TYR A 138 0.65 -0.48 -12.57
N GLN A 139 1.14 0.08 -13.67
CA GLN A 139 0.34 0.92 -14.58
C GLN A 139 -0.87 0.15 -15.15
N LYS A 140 -0.69 -1.13 -15.54
CA LYS A 140 -1.82 -1.96 -15.97
C LYS A 140 -2.82 -2.20 -14.82
N GLY A 141 -2.32 -2.38 -13.59
CA GLY A 141 -3.17 -2.47 -12.40
C GLY A 141 -4.05 -1.23 -12.23
N ILE A 142 -3.46 -0.04 -12.35
CA ILE A 142 -4.13 1.26 -12.32
C ILE A 142 -5.20 1.35 -13.43
N GLU A 143 -4.87 0.97 -14.67
CA GLU A 143 -5.84 0.97 -15.77
C GLU A 143 -7.06 0.08 -15.50
N TYR A 144 -6.88 -1.07 -14.85
CA TYR A 144 -7.99 -1.92 -14.43
C TYR A 144 -8.80 -1.31 -13.27
N LEU A 145 -8.16 -0.63 -12.32
CA LEU A 145 -8.88 0.13 -11.28
C LEU A 145 -9.74 1.25 -11.88
N ILE A 146 -9.23 1.99 -12.87
CA ILE A 146 -10.00 3.01 -13.61
C ILE A 146 -11.24 2.39 -14.26
N LYS A 147 -11.10 1.21 -14.89
CA LYS A 147 -12.25 0.48 -15.47
C LYS A 147 -13.28 0.11 -14.41
N TYR A 148 -12.84 -0.40 -13.25
CA TYR A 148 -13.72 -0.73 -12.13
C TYR A 148 -14.44 0.52 -11.60
N GLN A 149 -13.70 1.61 -11.33
CA GLN A 149 -14.27 2.86 -10.84
C GLN A 149 -15.31 3.44 -11.80
N LYS A 150 -15.02 3.42 -13.11
CA LYS A 150 -15.96 3.87 -14.14
C LYS A 150 -17.24 3.04 -14.11
N ALA A 151 -17.12 1.71 -14.10
CA ALA A 151 -18.28 0.82 -14.02
C ALA A 151 -19.10 1.05 -12.74
N LEU A 152 -18.43 1.23 -11.59
CA LEU A 152 -19.03 1.55 -10.30
C LEU A 152 -19.84 2.86 -10.38
N SER A 153 -19.27 3.93 -10.96
CA SER A 153 -19.94 5.23 -11.12
C SER A 153 -21.17 5.19 -12.03
N THR A 154 -21.20 4.27 -12.99
CA THR A 154 -22.37 4.04 -13.87
C THR A 154 -23.41 3.09 -13.27
N ASN A 155 -23.22 2.66 -12.02
CA ASN A 155 -24.07 1.69 -11.33
C ASN A 155 -24.22 0.36 -12.11
N ASP A 156 -23.12 -0.10 -12.73
CA ASP A 156 -23.08 -1.38 -13.43
C ASP A 156 -23.34 -2.53 -12.43
N PRO A 157 -24.30 -3.43 -12.69
CA PRO A 157 -24.58 -4.57 -11.82
C PRO A 157 -23.35 -5.47 -11.54
N ASN A 158 -22.34 -5.46 -12.42
CA ASN A 158 -21.13 -6.25 -12.28
C ASN A 158 -20.01 -5.53 -11.51
N ALA A 159 -20.15 -4.23 -11.22
CA ALA A 159 -19.18 -3.43 -10.47
C ALA A 159 -19.87 -2.77 -9.27
N GLN A 160 -20.02 -3.55 -8.20
CA GLN A 160 -20.63 -3.10 -6.96
C GLN A 160 -19.59 -2.93 -5.86
N PHE A 161 -19.97 -2.20 -4.81
CA PHE A 161 -19.23 -2.06 -3.58
C PHE A 161 -20.16 -2.30 -2.39
N PHE A 162 -19.77 -3.21 -1.50
CA PHE A 162 -20.55 -3.65 -0.36
C PHE A 162 -19.92 -3.13 0.94
N ALA A 163 -20.36 -1.97 1.40
CA ALA A 163 -19.96 -1.42 2.70
C ALA A 163 -20.66 -2.19 3.83
N ARG A 164 -20.05 -3.28 4.27
CA ARG A 164 -20.58 -4.18 5.30
C ARG A 164 -19.55 -4.34 6.43
N ALA A 165 -20.02 -4.52 7.66
CA ALA A 165 -19.16 -4.63 8.83
C ALA A 165 -18.18 -5.80 8.75
N ASP A 166 -18.62 -6.95 8.22
CA ASP A 166 -17.77 -8.14 8.04
C ASP A 166 -16.64 -7.89 7.02
N ASN A 167 -16.98 -7.24 5.90
CA ASN A 167 -16.02 -6.82 4.89
C ASN A 167 -14.98 -5.85 5.49
N LEU A 168 -15.44 -4.82 6.20
CA LEU A 168 -14.55 -3.86 6.86
C LEU A 168 -13.64 -4.55 7.89
N ALA A 169 -14.21 -5.42 8.73
CA ALA A 169 -13.46 -6.17 9.73
C ALA A 169 -12.39 -7.09 9.10
N ALA A 170 -12.68 -7.70 7.95
CA ALA A 170 -11.71 -8.53 7.22
C ALA A 170 -10.48 -7.70 6.80
N TRP A 171 -10.69 -6.53 6.22
CA TRP A 171 -9.58 -5.63 5.85
C TRP A 171 -8.84 -5.07 7.08
N LEU A 172 -9.56 -4.64 8.12
CA LEU A 172 -8.95 -4.15 9.36
C LEU A 172 -8.12 -5.23 10.07
N SER A 173 -8.47 -6.51 9.94
CA SER A 173 -7.63 -7.62 10.43
C SER A 173 -6.28 -7.69 9.72
N ILE A 174 -6.25 -7.41 8.41
CA ILE A 174 -5.00 -7.31 7.64
C ILE A 174 -4.19 -6.12 8.13
N VAL A 175 -4.83 -4.95 8.27
CA VAL A 175 -4.20 -3.72 8.79
C VAL A 175 -3.58 -3.95 10.18
N GLN A 176 -4.30 -4.60 11.09
CA GLN A 176 -3.81 -4.94 12.43
C GLN A 176 -2.53 -5.78 12.36
N LYS A 177 -2.50 -6.82 11.52
CA LYS A 177 -1.31 -7.67 11.35
C LYS A 177 -0.12 -6.87 10.79
N ARG A 178 -0.36 -5.99 9.82
CA ARG A 178 0.68 -5.10 9.27
C ARG A 178 1.24 -4.17 10.31
N LEU A 179 0.39 -3.46 11.05
CA LEU A 179 0.82 -2.57 12.13
C LEU A 179 1.59 -3.31 13.22
N GLY A 180 1.16 -4.53 13.56
CA GLY A 180 1.90 -5.42 14.46
C GLY A 180 3.31 -5.71 13.95
N SER A 181 3.45 -6.12 12.69
CA SER A 181 4.75 -6.39 12.06
C SER A 181 5.65 -5.15 12.02
N ILE A 182 5.09 -3.99 11.66
CA ILE A 182 5.84 -2.71 11.60
C ILE A 182 6.31 -2.31 13.00
N SER A 183 5.43 -2.36 13.99
CA SER A 183 5.77 -2.05 15.39
C SER A 183 6.88 -2.96 15.92
N GLN A 184 6.85 -4.24 15.57
CA GLN A 184 7.89 -5.18 15.95
C GLN A 184 9.22 -4.86 15.27
N GLY A 185 9.23 -4.59 13.96
CA GLY A 185 10.43 -4.22 13.22
C GLY A 185 11.08 -2.93 13.73
N LEU A 186 10.28 -1.91 14.06
CA LEU A 186 10.77 -0.67 14.66
C LEU A 186 11.33 -0.90 16.08
N SER A 187 10.71 -1.76 16.87
CA SER A 187 11.20 -2.10 18.22
C SER A 187 12.52 -2.88 18.19
N ALA A 188 12.68 -3.79 17.21
CA ALA A 188 13.94 -4.49 16.95
C ALA A 188 15.07 -3.54 16.55
N SER A 189 14.74 -2.47 15.82
CA SER A 189 15.70 -1.45 15.36
C SER A 189 16.30 -0.63 16.50
N VAL A 190 15.60 -0.49 17.63
CA VAL A 190 16.12 0.18 18.84
C VAL A 190 16.80 -0.78 19.83
N GLY A 191 16.94 -2.07 19.47
CA GLY A 191 17.66 -3.06 20.27
C GLY A 191 16.95 -3.50 21.55
N GLN A 192 15.61 -3.47 21.57
CA GLN A 192 14.85 -4.03 22.70
C GLN A 192 14.97 -5.56 22.71
N VAL A 193 15.45 -6.11 23.82
CA VAL A 193 15.47 -7.56 24.07
C VAL A 193 14.03 -8.07 24.11
N ARG A 194 13.65 -8.92 23.15
CA ARG A 194 12.31 -9.52 23.11
C ARG A 194 12.28 -10.85 23.87
N ILE A 195 11.28 -11.00 24.72
CA ILE A 195 10.80 -12.33 25.15
C ILE A 195 9.91 -12.84 24.02
N ASN A 196 10.05 -14.11 23.62
CA ASN A 196 9.20 -14.69 22.58
C ASN A 196 7.71 -14.63 23.00
N THR A 197 6.91 -13.85 22.28
CA THR A 197 5.47 -13.68 22.50
C THR A 197 4.62 -14.28 21.38
N ASP A 198 5.18 -15.17 20.56
CA ASP A 198 4.50 -15.72 19.37
C ASP A 198 3.20 -16.46 19.70
N LEU A 199 3.04 -16.86 20.97
CA LEU A 199 1.85 -17.50 21.54
C LEU A 199 1.22 -16.68 22.69
N ALA A 200 1.70 -15.46 22.95
CA ALA A 200 1.24 -14.68 24.10
C ALA A 200 -0.20 -14.19 23.87
N GLY A 201 -1.13 -14.74 24.65
CA GLY A 201 -2.55 -14.36 24.61
C GLY A 201 -3.46 -15.36 23.88
N ASP A 202 -2.91 -16.44 23.31
CA ASP A 202 -3.69 -17.46 22.62
C ASP A 202 -3.43 -18.85 23.22
N ALA A 203 -4.33 -19.30 24.08
CA ALA A 203 -4.18 -20.53 24.86
C ALA A 203 -4.23 -21.81 23.99
N GLU A 204 -4.73 -21.72 22.75
CA GLU A 204 -4.86 -22.86 21.83
C GLU A 204 -3.81 -22.87 20.71
N ALA A 205 -3.02 -21.79 20.55
CA ALA A 205 -2.02 -21.71 19.50
C ALA A 205 -0.86 -22.68 19.75
N THR A 206 -0.49 -23.44 18.72
CA THR A 206 0.66 -24.37 18.74
C THR A 206 1.66 -23.99 17.64
N SER A 207 2.91 -23.71 18.02
CA SER A 207 4.00 -23.46 17.06
C SER A 207 4.54 -24.80 16.51
N SER A 208 4.81 -24.85 15.20
CA SER A 208 5.42 -26.01 14.54
C SER A 208 6.91 -26.20 14.87
N ALA A 209 7.57 -25.18 15.40
CA ALA A 209 8.96 -25.22 15.86
C ALA A 209 9.04 -24.84 17.34
N GLY A 210 9.86 -25.55 18.12
CA GLY A 210 10.17 -25.17 19.50
C GLY A 210 10.86 -23.81 19.52
N ALA A 211 10.12 -22.77 19.87
CA ALA A 211 10.61 -21.40 19.75
C ALA A 211 11.53 -21.07 20.94
N PRO A 212 12.76 -20.55 20.70
CA PRO A 212 13.61 -20.10 21.79
C PRO A 212 12.94 -18.94 22.55
N GLY A 213 12.93 -19.01 23.89
CA GLY A 213 12.22 -18.05 24.77
C GLY A 213 12.76 -16.61 24.74
N LEU A 214 13.93 -16.41 24.15
CA LEU A 214 14.56 -15.12 23.89
C LEU A 214 15.03 -15.13 22.43
N VAL A 215 14.50 -14.19 21.64
CA VAL A 215 14.99 -13.93 20.28
C VAL A 215 15.58 -12.52 20.31
N GLU A 216 16.91 -12.42 20.38
CA GLU A 216 17.60 -11.16 20.07
C GLU A 216 17.58 -10.96 18.55
N ASP A 217 16.43 -10.53 18.04
CA ASP A 217 16.31 -10.08 16.66
C ASP A 217 16.65 -8.59 16.61
N LYS A 218 17.95 -8.27 16.50
CA LYS A 218 18.42 -6.89 16.38
C LYS A 218 18.67 -6.58 14.91
N THR A 219 17.96 -5.60 14.37
CA THR A 219 18.15 -5.12 13.01
C THR A 219 19.59 -4.63 12.79
N SER A 220 20.17 -4.95 11.64
CA SER A 220 21.51 -4.46 11.27
C SER A 220 21.52 -2.93 11.25
N TRP A 221 22.63 -2.31 11.69
CA TRP A 221 22.76 -0.85 11.72
C TRP A 221 22.52 -0.19 10.35
N MET A 222 22.84 -0.89 9.25
CA MET A 222 22.66 -0.42 7.88
C MET A 222 21.23 -0.60 7.35
N GLU A 223 20.31 -1.17 8.15
CA GLU A 223 18.92 -1.43 7.74
C GLU A 223 17.90 -0.67 8.62
N ILE A 224 18.36 0.04 9.64
CA ILE A 224 17.49 0.77 10.58
C ILE A 224 16.68 1.85 9.85
N ASP A 225 17.34 2.61 8.97
CA ASP A 225 16.71 3.63 8.17
C ASP A 225 15.75 3.02 7.14
N ASN A 226 16.14 1.94 6.47
CA ASN A 226 15.24 1.19 5.57
C ASN A 226 13.95 0.77 6.28
N ARG A 227 14.03 0.19 7.49
CA ARG A 227 12.84 -0.15 8.29
C ARG A 227 12.00 1.08 8.67
N PHE A 228 12.67 2.19 8.98
CA PHE A 228 11.98 3.44 9.29
C PHE A 228 11.23 4.01 8.08
N TYR A 229 11.86 4.04 6.90
CA TYR A 229 11.21 4.53 5.67
C TYR A 229 10.12 3.60 5.17
N GLU A 230 10.29 2.28 5.27
CA GLU A 230 9.22 1.29 5.03
C GLU A 230 8.00 1.58 5.91
N ALA A 231 8.21 1.82 7.21
CA ALA A 231 7.15 2.20 8.14
C ALA A 231 6.48 3.53 7.76
N ARG A 232 7.24 4.52 7.28
CA ARG A 232 6.69 5.80 6.80
C ARG A 232 5.82 5.60 5.56
N GLY A 233 6.26 4.79 4.60
CA GLY A 233 5.48 4.46 3.40
C GLY A 233 4.15 3.80 3.75
N HIS A 234 4.19 2.82 4.65
CA HIS A 234 2.96 2.21 5.18
C HIS A 234 2.03 3.23 5.83
N ALA A 235 2.54 4.08 6.72
CA ALA A 235 1.74 5.08 7.42
C ALA A 235 1.14 6.10 6.45
N TRP A 236 1.91 6.52 5.45
CA TRP A 236 1.47 7.46 4.43
C TRP A 236 0.32 6.89 3.58
N ALA A 237 0.41 5.64 3.10
CA ALA A 237 -0.68 5.05 2.34
C ALA A 237 -1.91 4.75 3.23
N LEU A 238 -1.68 4.19 4.41
CA LEU A 238 -2.73 3.72 5.31
C LEU A 238 -3.60 4.87 5.84
N ILE A 239 -3.04 6.05 6.11
CA ILE A 239 -3.86 7.19 6.56
C ILE A 239 -4.86 7.64 5.49
N HIS A 240 -4.49 7.59 4.21
CA HIS A 240 -5.41 7.88 3.11
C HIS A 240 -6.49 6.80 3.03
N PHE A 241 -6.10 5.52 3.08
CA PHE A 241 -7.05 4.42 3.01
C PHE A 241 -8.04 4.40 4.18
N LEU A 242 -7.60 4.64 5.41
CA LEU A 242 -8.47 4.72 6.58
C LEU A 242 -9.49 5.87 6.44
N ARG A 243 -9.06 7.06 6.01
CA ARG A 243 -9.96 8.20 5.77
C ARG A 243 -10.96 7.93 4.64
N ALA A 244 -10.54 7.22 3.60
CA ALA A 244 -11.42 6.90 2.47
C ALA A 244 -12.48 5.87 2.85
N VAL A 245 -12.07 4.85 3.61
CA VAL A 245 -12.97 3.83 4.17
C VAL A 245 -13.94 4.45 5.18
N GLU A 246 -13.49 5.38 6.04
CA GLU A 246 -14.36 6.13 6.94
C GLU A 246 -15.51 6.83 6.19
N ALA A 247 -15.24 7.40 5.01
CA ALA A 247 -16.28 8.03 4.19
C ALA A 247 -17.27 7.01 3.60
N ASP A 248 -16.79 5.94 2.96
CA ASP A 248 -17.64 4.97 2.26
C ASP A 248 -18.37 3.97 3.19
N PHE A 249 -17.85 3.76 4.41
CA PHE A 249 -18.43 2.91 5.45
C PHE A 249 -19.12 3.70 6.57
N SER A 250 -19.41 4.99 6.36
CA SER A 250 -19.99 5.89 7.38
C SER A 250 -21.29 5.40 8.06
N ASP A 251 -22.05 4.51 7.42
CA ASP A 251 -23.29 3.93 7.95
C ASP A 251 -23.09 2.61 8.74
N VAL A 252 -21.86 2.15 8.90
CA VAL A 252 -21.49 0.88 9.56
C VAL A 252 -20.96 1.14 10.97
#